data_AF-X8EF22-F1
#
_entry.id   AF-X8EF22-F1
#
_cell.length_a   1.000
_cell.length_b   1.000
_cell.length_c   1.000
_cell.angle_alpha   90.00
_cell.angle_beta   90.00
_cell.angle_gamma   90.00
#
_symmetry.space_group_name_H-M   'P 1'
#
loop_
_entity.id
_entity.type
_entity.pdbx_description
1 polymer ?
#
loop_
_entity_poly.entity_id
_entity_poly.type
_entity_poly.pdbx_seq_one_letter_code
_entity_poly.pdbx_strand_id
1 'polypeptide(L)'
;MGEEVKRTTYTRAHRQEYRRKVQLCLDVFETMLAQSSFEFDRPLTGIEIECNLVDDDYQPAMSNQDVLAAIADPAYQTELGAYNIEFNVPPAR
;
A
#
# COMPACT_ATOMS: atom_id res chain seq x y z
N MET A 1 -0.44 -1.29 -1.13
CA MET A 1 -0.70 0.16 -1.17
C MET A 1 -1.11 0.48 -2.61
N GLY A 2 -1.58 1.69 -2.92
CA GLY A 2 -1.90 2.03 -4.32
C GLY A 2 -3.21 1.47 -4.93
N GLU A 3 -4.22 1.09 -4.14
CA GLU A 3 -5.54 0.80 -4.72
C GLU A 3 -6.07 2.07 -5.40
N GLU A 4 -6.41 1.98 -6.70
CA GLU A 4 -6.96 3.10 -7.46
C GLU A 4 -8.21 3.61 -6.71
N VAL A 5 -8.08 4.76 -6.04
CA VAL A 5 -9.17 5.31 -5.24
C VAL A 5 -10.26 5.74 -6.22
N LYS A 6 -11.21 4.83 -6.47
CA LYS A 6 -12.39 5.10 -7.29
C LYS A 6 -13.01 6.38 -6.79
N ARG A 7 -13.25 7.31 -7.72
CA ARG A 7 -13.79 8.64 -7.42
C ARG A 7 -15.07 8.51 -6.59
N THR A 8 -14.93 8.66 -5.29
CA THR A 8 -16.01 8.50 -4.31
C THR A 8 -16.42 9.88 -3.83
N THR A 9 -17.70 10.22 -3.97
CA THR A 9 -18.23 11.46 -3.42
C THR A 9 -18.42 11.31 -1.93
N TYR A 10 -17.63 12.03 -1.12
CA TYR A 10 -17.78 12.00 0.34
C TYR A 10 -18.76 13.07 0.83
N THR A 11 -19.77 12.63 1.56
CA THR A 11 -20.69 13.54 2.27
C THR A 11 -20.02 14.11 3.53
N ARG A 12 -20.65 15.12 4.14
CA ARG A 12 -20.22 15.63 5.46
C ARG A 12 -20.31 14.55 6.54
N ALA A 13 -21.33 13.71 6.49
CA ALA A 13 -21.51 12.58 7.40
C ALA A 13 -20.36 11.57 7.29
N HIS A 14 -19.95 11.20 6.06
CA HIS A 14 -18.79 10.33 5.83
C HIS A 14 -17.51 10.90 6.46
N ARG A 15 -17.29 12.21 6.32
CA ARG A 15 -16.11 12.87 6.93
C ARG A 15 -16.15 12.89 8.46
N GLN A 16 -17.34 13.01 9.06
CA GLN A 16 -17.49 12.95 10.51
C GLN A 16 -17.23 11.54 11.03
N GLU A 17 -17.77 10.52 10.37
CA GLU A 17 -17.56 9.12 10.73
C GLU A 17 -16.09 8.71 10.56
N TYR A 18 -15.42 9.18 9.49
CA TYR A 18 -13.99 8.98 9.31
C TYR A 18 -13.18 9.54 10.50
N ARG A 19 -13.45 10.79 10.93
CA ARG A 19 -12.77 11.38 12.09
C ARG A 19 -13.03 10.59 13.37
N ARG A 20 -14.27 10.14 13.59
CA ARG A 20 -14.62 9.29 14.74
C ARG A 20 -13.83 7.98 14.74
N LYS A 21 -13.72 7.33 13.57
CA LYS A 21 -12.96 6.08 13.41
C LYS A 21 -11.46 6.31 13.63
N VAL A 22 -10.90 7.39 13.08
CA VAL A 22 -9.49 7.75 13.30
C VAL A 22 -9.21 7.95 14.79
N GLN A 23 -10.07 8.69 15.50
CA GLN A 23 -9.90 8.87 16.94
C GLN A 23 -9.94 7.53 17.69
N LEU A 24 -10.92 6.67 17.39
CA LEU A 24 -11.01 5.34 17.99
C LEU A 24 -9.75 4.50 17.74
N CYS A 25 -9.18 4.55 16.53
CA CYS A 25 -7.93 3.86 16.23
C CYS A 25 -6.76 4.38 17.07
N LEU A 26 -6.70 5.69 17.32
CA LEU A 26 -5.67 6.28 18.18
C LEU A 26 -5.85 5.86 19.64
N ASP A 27 -7.09 5.84 20.15
CA ASP A 27 -7.37 5.42 21.54
C ASP A 27 -6.99 3.94 21.77
N VAL A 28 -7.28 3.07 20.79
CA VAL A 28 -6.87 1.66 20.82
C VAL A 28 -5.34 1.54 20.74
N PHE A 29 -4.70 2.31 19.86
CA PHE A 29 -3.25 2.29 19.71
C PHE A 29 -2.53 2.75 20.99
N GLU A 30 -3.03 3.81 21.64
CA GLU A 30 -2.56 4.26 22.96
C GLU A 30 -2.66 3.13 24.00
N THR A 31 -3.78 2.42 24.02
CA THR A 31 -3.96 1.27 24.93
C THR A 31 -2.95 0.15 24.66
N MET A 32 -2.70 -0.18 23.38
CA MET A 32 -1.71 -1.19 23.00
C MET A 32 -0.30 -0.80 23.42
N LEU A 33 0.08 0.48 23.27
CA LEU A 33 1.36 1.01 23.72
C LEU A 33 1.50 0.92 25.25
N ALA A 34 0.48 1.33 26.00
CA ALA A 34 0.48 1.29 27.46
C ALA A 34 0.59 -0.15 28.01
N GLN A 35 0.04 -1.13 27.29
CA GLN A 35 0.02 -2.53 27.70
C GLN A 35 1.15 -3.38 27.10
N SER A 36 1.98 -2.81 26.20
CA SER A 36 2.97 -3.57 25.42
C SER A 36 2.36 -4.77 24.67
N SER A 37 1.14 -4.63 24.19
CA SER A 37 0.36 -5.70 23.55
C SER A 37 0.76 -5.91 22.08
N PHE A 38 2.05 -6.16 21.84
CA PHE A 38 2.62 -6.49 20.54
C PHE A 38 3.25 -7.89 20.58
N GLU A 39 3.26 -8.57 19.44
CA GLU A 39 3.88 -9.89 19.27
C GLU A 39 5.38 -9.72 19.01
N PHE A 40 6.23 -10.29 19.87
CA PHE A 40 7.68 -10.18 19.78
C PHE A 40 8.40 -11.52 19.58
N ASP A 41 7.73 -12.66 19.76
CA ASP A 41 8.39 -13.97 19.73
C ASP A 41 8.65 -14.47 18.30
N ARG A 42 7.99 -13.85 17.31
CA ARG A 42 8.08 -14.22 15.90
C ARG A 42 8.31 -12.97 15.04
N PRO A 43 9.52 -12.40 15.05
CA PRO A 43 9.83 -11.30 14.15
C PRO A 43 9.70 -11.79 12.71
N LEU A 44 8.96 -11.02 11.92
CA LEU A 44 8.84 -11.20 10.48
C LEU A 44 9.26 -9.90 9.81
N THR A 45 9.98 -10.01 8.70
CA THR A 45 10.36 -8.87 7.87
C THR A 45 9.70 -9.02 6.51
N GLY A 46 8.88 -8.04 6.13
CA GLY A 46 8.43 -7.88 4.75
C GLY A 46 9.40 -6.98 3.97
N ILE A 47 9.48 -7.18 2.66
CA ILE A 47 10.26 -6.33 1.76
C ILE A 47 9.33 -5.87 0.64
N GLU A 48 9.39 -4.58 0.35
CA GLU A 48 8.74 -3.94 -0.79
C GLU A 48 9.83 -3.50 -1.77
N ILE A 49 9.62 -3.79 -3.05
CA ILE A 49 10.54 -3.42 -4.13
C ILE A 49 9.77 -2.63 -5.18
N GLU A 50 10.18 -1.40 -5.40
CA GLU A 50 9.67 -0.55 -6.48
C GLU A 50 10.63 -0.54 -7.68
N CYS A 51 10.06 -0.66 -8.87
CA CYS A 51 10.79 -0.63 -10.13
C CYS A 51 10.19 0.42 -11.05
N ASN A 52 11.05 1.28 -11.60
CA ASN A 52 10.67 2.22 -12.66
C ASN A 52 10.92 1.58 -14.03
N LEU A 53 9.90 1.60 -14.87
CA LEU A 53 9.93 1.17 -16.26
C LEU A 53 10.49 2.31 -17.11
N VAL A 54 11.47 1.98 -17.95
CA VAL A 54 12.11 2.93 -18.86
C VAL A 54 12.16 2.36 -20.27
N ASP A 55 12.13 3.24 -21.27
CA ASP A 55 12.35 2.89 -22.67
C ASP A 55 13.85 2.85 -23.04
N ASP A 56 14.14 2.62 -24.32
CA ASP A 56 15.51 2.53 -24.85
C ASP A 56 16.32 3.84 -24.72
N ASP A 57 15.64 4.98 -24.56
CA ASP A 57 16.22 6.31 -24.34
C ASP A 57 16.27 6.67 -22.83
N TYR A 58 16.04 5.69 -21.95
CA TYR A 58 15.96 5.83 -20.50
C TYR A 58 14.89 6.84 -20.02
N GLN A 59 13.84 7.07 -20.82
CA GLN A 59 12.69 7.87 -20.41
C GLN A 59 11.64 7.00 -19.70
N PRO A 60 10.82 7.57 -18.80
CA PRO A 60 9.77 6.81 -18.12
C PRO A 60 8.76 6.21 -19.11
N ALA A 61 8.60 4.89 -19.07
CA ALA A 61 7.66 4.16 -19.91
C ALA A 61 6.31 4.02 -19.20
N MET A 62 5.25 4.65 -19.71
CA MET A 62 3.90 4.66 -19.11
C MET A 62 3.12 3.35 -19.38
N SER A 63 3.78 2.21 -19.19
CA SER A 63 3.30 0.88 -19.58
C SER A 63 3.15 -0.08 -18.40
N ASN A 64 2.97 0.44 -17.17
CA ASN A 64 2.89 -0.41 -15.98
C ASN A 64 1.72 -1.41 -16.03
N GLN A 65 0.56 -1.03 -16.57
CA GLN A 65 -0.58 -1.93 -16.72
C GLN A 65 -0.28 -3.11 -17.63
N ASP A 66 0.38 -2.86 -18.78
CA ASP A 66 0.75 -3.90 -19.73
C ASP A 66 1.80 -4.85 -19.13
N VAL A 67 2.79 -4.30 -18.43
CA VAL A 67 3.83 -5.09 -17.74
C VAL A 67 3.23 -5.95 -16.63
N LEU A 68 2.34 -5.38 -15.80
CA LEU A 68 1.66 -6.13 -14.74
C LEU A 68 0.75 -7.22 -15.30
N ALA A 69 0.03 -6.95 -16.39
CA ALA A 69 -0.78 -7.94 -17.08
C ALA A 69 0.08 -9.09 -17.64
N ALA A 70 1.29 -8.80 -18.11
CA ALA A 70 2.24 -9.81 -18.59
C ALA A 70 2.86 -10.63 -17.45
N ILE A 71 3.18 -10.00 -16.30
CA ILE A 71 3.68 -10.69 -15.10
C ILE A 71 2.61 -11.63 -14.53
N ALA A 72 1.34 -11.18 -14.52
CA ALA A 72 0.18 -11.96 -14.08
C ALA A 72 0.31 -12.57 -12.67
N ASP A 73 1.00 -11.89 -11.76
CA ASP A 73 1.22 -12.30 -10.38
C ASP A 73 0.63 -11.24 -9.41
N PRO A 74 -0.30 -11.62 -8.50
CA PRO A 74 -0.93 -10.70 -7.56
C PRO A 74 0.03 -10.10 -6.53
N ALA A 75 1.26 -10.60 -6.40
CA ALA A 75 2.28 -9.98 -5.57
C ALA A 75 2.80 -8.66 -6.17
N TYR A 76 2.54 -8.41 -7.46
CA TYR A 76 2.87 -7.17 -8.14
C TYR A 76 1.63 -6.27 -8.25
N GLN A 77 1.80 -4.98 -7.97
CA GLN A 77 0.73 -3.99 -8.04
C GLN A 77 1.16 -2.71 -8.74
N THR A 78 0.16 -1.92 -9.15
CA THR A 78 0.37 -0.57 -9.69
C THR A 78 0.76 0.38 -8.58
N GLU A 79 1.64 1.33 -8.91
CA GLU A 79 1.90 2.50 -8.09
C GLU A 79 1.29 3.77 -8.69
N LEU A 80 1.42 4.90 -7.97
CA LEU A 80 0.85 6.18 -8.40
C LEU A 80 1.32 6.61 -9.80
N GLY A 81 2.59 6.31 -10.14
CA GLY A 81 3.14 6.59 -11.45
C GLY A 81 2.81 5.50 -12.46
N ALA A 82 2.31 5.86 -13.64
CA ALA A 82 2.04 4.92 -14.74
C ALA A 82 3.30 4.21 -15.29
N TYR A 83 4.48 4.61 -14.81
CA TYR A 83 5.79 4.02 -15.13
C TYR A 83 6.41 3.24 -13.97
N ASN A 84 5.73 3.11 -12.83
CA ASN A 84 6.25 2.39 -11.67
C ASN A 84 5.38 1.16 -11.38
N ILE A 85 6.04 0.08 -10.94
CA ILE A 85 5.42 -1.13 -10.40
C ILE A 85 6.04 -1.46 -9.05
N GLU A 86 5.26 -2.08 -8.19
CA GLU A 86 5.70 -2.50 -6.85
C GLU A 86 5.52 -4.01 -6.68
N PHE A 87 6.48 -4.66 -6.01
CA PHE A 87 6.43 -6.06 -5.64
C PHE A 87 6.45 -6.21 -4.11
N ASN A 88 5.40 -6.86 -3.58
CA ASN A 88 5.27 -7.17 -2.16
C ASN A 88 5.79 -8.58 -1.87
N VAL A 89 6.95 -8.68 -1.25
CA VAL A 89 7.52 -9.97 -0.83
C VAL A 89 6.80 -10.44 0.43
N PRO A 90 6.26 -11.69 0.46
CA PRO A 90 5.68 -12.25 1.66
C PRO A 90 6.65 -12.18 2.84
N PRO A 91 6.19 -11.81 4.05
CA PRO A 91 7.07 -11.71 5.21
C PRO A 91 7.79 -13.04 5.46
N ALA A 92 9.11 -12.95 5.61
CA ALA A 92 9.97 -14.06 5.97
C ALA A 92 10.63 -13.79 7.33
N ARG A 93 11.20 -14.85 7.92
CA ARG A 93 12.07 -14.71 9.10
C ARG A 93 13.42 -14.15 8.71
#